data_AF-A0A3B8I441-F1
#
_entry.id   AF-A0A3B8I441-F1
#
_cell.length_a   1.000
_cell.length_b   1.000
_cell.length_c   1.000
_cell.angle_alpha   90.00
_cell.angle_beta   90.00
_cell.angle_gamma   90.00
#
_symmetry.space_group_name_H-M   'P 1'
#
loop_
_entity.id
_entity.type
_entity.pdbx_description
1 polymer ?
#
loop_
_entity_poly.entity_id
_entity_poly.type
_entity_poly.pdbx_seq_one_letter_code
_entity_poly.pdbx_strand_id
1 'polypeptide(L)'
;RHLEQQPERFKKVLKIKMSDAQIDAMTEVLFEKLEQGLVRLSTLDRMDVEEALVDWLYDQEVEEPEDVADNLIDYGFTVEDLEKIASQTPKEHMPGMVQWISQMLTTEKLVGEIEDASSRISNLVLSIKSYTHMDQAPEKVKTDVHTGL
;
A
#
# COMPACT_ATOMS: atom_id res chain seq x y z
N ARG A 1 10.47 0.75 -20.98
CA ARG A 1 10.16 2.20 -20.93
C ARG A 1 8.73 2.37 -20.43
N HIS A 2 8.54 2.46 -19.11
CA HIS A 2 7.21 2.54 -18.47
C HIS A 2 6.49 3.88 -18.77
N LEU A 3 7.24 4.93 -19.09
CA LEU A 3 6.72 6.27 -19.38
C LEU A 3 6.05 6.43 -20.77
N GLU A 4 6.30 5.53 -21.73
CA GLU A 4 5.75 5.67 -23.10
C GLU A 4 4.29 5.21 -23.21
N GLN A 5 3.81 4.39 -22.27
CA GLN A 5 2.42 3.87 -22.25
C GLN A 5 1.49 4.72 -21.37
N GLN A 6 2.01 5.69 -20.64
CA GLN A 6 1.27 6.62 -19.77
C GLN A 6 0.14 7.37 -20.52
N PRO A 7 0.33 7.88 -21.77
CA PRO A 7 -0.73 8.63 -22.45
C PRO A 7 -1.93 7.78 -22.83
N GLU A 8 -1.73 6.51 -23.18
CA GLU A 8 -2.82 5.61 -23.57
C GLU A 8 -3.58 5.10 -22.34
N ARG A 9 -2.89 4.82 -21.23
CA ARG A 9 -3.54 4.53 -19.94
C ARG A 9 -4.38 5.73 -19.46
N PHE A 10 -3.82 6.95 -19.54
CA PHE A 10 -4.54 8.19 -19.16
C PHE A 10 -5.76 8.47 -20.06
N LYS A 11 -5.65 8.24 -21.38
CA LYS A 11 -6.80 8.31 -22.29
C LYS A 11 -7.86 7.25 -22.00
N LYS A 12 -7.48 6.04 -21.61
CA LYS A 12 -8.41 4.96 -21.25
C LYS A 12 -9.23 5.39 -20.02
N VAL A 13 -8.57 5.95 -18.99
CA VAL A 13 -9.22 6.50 -17.79
C VAL A 13 -10.13 7.70 -18.10
N LEU A 14 -9.67 8.69 -18.88
CA LEU A 14 -10.50 9.85 -19.27
C LEU A 14 -11.71 9.50 -20.15
N LYS A 15 -11.70 8.34 -20.81
CA LYS A 15 -12.81 7.84 -21.63
C LYS A 15 -13.82 7.02 -20.86
N ILE A 16 -13.51 6.61 -19.62
CA ILE A 16 -14.47 5.95 -18.74
C ILE A 16 -15.51 7.01 -18.35
N LYS A 17 -16.70 6.93 -18.97
CA LYS A 17 -17.84 7.78 -18.64
C LYS A 17 -18.59 7.15 -17.47
N MET A 18 -18.04 7.31 -16.28
CA MET A 18 -18.78 7.02 -15.06
C MET A 18 -19.56 8.25 -14.59
N SER A 19 -20.73 8.03 -14.03
CA SER A 19 -21.45 9.08 -13.31
C SER A 19 -20.80 9.30 -11.94
N ASP A 20 -20.97 10.50 -11.39
CA ASP A 20 -20.44 10.85 -10.06
C ASP A 20 -20.89 9.85 -8.99
N ALA A 21 -22.14 9.38 -9.04
CA ALA A 21 -22.65 8.38 -8.12
C ALA A 21 -21.90 7.04 -8.18
N GLN A 22 -21.40 6.65 -9.36
CA GLN A 22 -20.60 5.42 -9.51
C GLN A 22 -19.19 5.60 -8.96
N ILE A 23 -18.64 6.81 -9.10
CA ILE A 23 -17.34 7.16 -8.50
C ILE A 23 -17.47 7.19 -6.98
N ASP A 24 -18.54 7.79 -6.45
CA ASP A 24 -18.79 7.88 -5.01
C ASP A 24 -18.94 6.49 -4.38
N ALA A 25 -19.75 5.61 -4.98
CA ALA A 25 -19.93 4.25 -4.48
C ALA A 25 -18.63 3.42 -4.47
N MET A 26 -17.80 3.58 -5.49
CA MET A 26 -16.50 2.93 -5.58
C MET A 26 -15.53 3.49 -4.55
N THR A 27 -15.46 4.82 -4.42
CA THR A 27 -14.55 5.48 -3.47
C THR A 27 -14.96 5.21 -2.02
N GLU A 28 -16.24 5.02 -1.73
CA GLU A 28 -16.72 4.60 -0.41
C GLU A 28 -16.08 3.26 0.01
N VAL A 29 -16.15 2.24 -0.85
CA VAL A 29 -15.53 0.92 -0.56
C VAL A 29 -14.01 1.03 -0.47
N LEU A 30 -13.39 1.78 -1.39
CA LEU A 30 -11.94 1.99 -1.36
C LEU A 30 -11.48 2.65 -0.06
N PHE A 31 -12.14 3.73 0.37
CA PHE A 31 -11.77 4.43 1.59
C PHE A 31 -12.02 3.60 2.84
N GLU A 32 -13.12 2.83 2.89
CA GLU A 32 -13.34 1.87 3.97
C GLU A 32 -12.17 0.88 4.12
N LYS A 33 -11.67 0.33 3.01
CA LYS A 33 -10.53 -0.59 3.00
C LYS A 33 -9.20 0.09 3.32
N LEU A 34 -8.99 1.31 2.84
CA LEU A 34 -7.79 2.10 3.18
C LEU A 34 -7.75 2.46 4.67
N GLU A 35 -8.90 2.80 5.27
CA GLU A 35 -9.00 3.08 6.72
C GLU A 35 -8.75 1.84 7.58
N GLN A 36 -9.15 0.65 7.11
CA GLN A 36 -8.81 -0.63 7.76
C GLN A 36 -7.31 -0.94 7.68
N GLY A 37 -6.65 -0.51 6.60
CA GLY A 37 -5.23 -0.70 6.37
C GLY A 37 -4.86 -2.13 5.97
N LEU A 38 -3.56 -2.45 6.06
CA LEU A 38 -3.05 -3.75 5.64
C LEU A 38 -3.53 -4.88 6.56
N VAL A 39 -4.02 -5.96 5.96
CA VAL A 39 -4.51 -7.15 6.65
C VAL A 39 -3.49 -8.29 6.56
N ARG A 40 -3.39 -9.11 7.61
CA ARG A 40 -2.60 -10.35 7.60
C ARG A 40 -3.51 -11.55 7.74
N LEU A 41 -3.68 -12.28 6.64
CA LEU A 41 -4.35 -13.57 6.61
C LEU A 41 -3.37 -14.71 6.90
N SER A 42 -3.91 -15.86 7.34
CA SER A 42 -3.11 -17.10 7.36
C SER A 42 -2.80 -17.54 5.93
N THR A 43 -1.78 -18.38 5.74
CA THR A 43 -1.43 -18.89 4.40
C THR A 43 -2.60 -19.60 3.73
N LEU A 44 -3.37 -20.39 4.50
CA LEU A 44 -4.51 -21.13 3.95
C LEU A 44 -5.63 -20.18 3.57
N ASP A 45 -6.01 -19.26 4.46
CA ASP A 45 -7.09 -18.29 4.17
C ASP A 45 -6.71 -17.37 3.00
N ARG A 46 -5.42 -17.01 2.87
CA ARG A 46 -4.93 -16.21 1.74
C ARG A 46 -5.15 -16.95 0.42
N MET A 47 -4.79 -18.23 0.35
CA MET A 47 -4.96 -19.04 -0.86
C MET A 47 -6.43 -19.17 -1.27
N ASP A 48 -7.32 -19.42 -0.30
CA ASP A 48 -8.76 -19.55 -0.56
C ASP A 48 -9.36 -18.24 -1.11
N VAL A 49 -8.98 -17.10 -0.55
CA VAL A 49 -9.43 -15.77 -1.01
C VAL A 49 -8.80 -15.42 -2.36
N GLU A 50 -7.53 -15.76 -2.58
CA GLU A 50 -6.82 -15.54 -3.83
C GLU A 50 -7.49 -16.27 -4.99
N GLU A 51 -7.78 -17.56 -4.84
CA GLU A 51 -8.46 -18.35 -5.88
C GLU A 51 -9.82 -17.72 -6.24
N ALA A 52 -10.63 -17.37 -5.24
CA ALA A 52 -11.93 -16.76 -5.46
C ALA A 52 -11.86 -15.39 -6.15
N LEU A 53 -10.89 -14.55 -5.77
CA LEU A 53 -10.69 -13.24 -6.38
C LEU A 53 -10.17 -13.36 -7.81
N VAL A 54 -9.20 -14.23 -8.06
CA VAL A 54 -8.63 -14.44 -9.41
C VAL A 54 -9.72 -14.91 -10.37
N ASP A 55 -10.53 -15.88 -9.96
CA ASP A 55 -11.65 -16.38 -10.77
C ASP A 55 -12.64 -15.26 -11.10
N TRP A 56 -13.03 -14.47 -10.09
CA TRP A 56 -13.95 -13.35 -10.29
C TRP A 56 -13.36 -12.28 -11.23
N LEU A 57 -12.10 -11.93 -11.05
CA LEU A 57 -11.40 -10.93 -11.87
C LEU A 57 -11.25 -11.39 -13.31
N TYR A 58 -11.03 -12.68 -13.53
CA TYR A 58 -11.00 -13.29 -14.86
C TYR A 58 -12.35 -13.15 -15.57
N ASP A 59 -13.45 -13.46 -14.88
CA ASP A 59 -14.82 -13.31 -15.40
C ASP A 59 -15.21 -11.85 -15.75
N GLN A 60 -14.56 -10.89 -15.09
CA GLN A 60 -14.69 -9.46 -15.38
C GLN A 60 -13.70 -8.96 -16.45
N GLU A 61 -12.91 -9.82 -17.09
CA GLU A 61 -11.91 -9.45 -18.11
C GLU A 61 -10.84 -8.48 -17.62
N VAL A 62 -10.43 -8.58 -16.34
CA VAL A 62 -9.35 -7.78 -15.76
C VAL A 62 -8.00 -8.26 -16.30
N GLU A 63 -7.14 -7.33 -16.71
CA GLU A 63 -5.75 -7.63 -17.08
C GLU A 63 -4.93 -7.99 -15.83
N GLU A 64 -4.08 -9.02 -15.91
CA GLU A 64 -3.20 -9.46 -14.80
C GLU A 64 -3.98 -9.74 -13.49
N PRO A 65 -5.00 -10.63 -13.53
CA PRO A 65 -5.90 -10.84 -12.39
C PRO A 65 -5.19 -11.35 -11.13
N GLU A 66 -4.11 -12.12 -11.28
CA GLU A 66 -3.30 -12.62 -10.16
C GLU A 66 -2.61 -11.49 -9.39
N ASP A 67 -1.91 -10.59 -10.10
CA ASP A 67 -1.23 -9.44 -9.49
C ASP A 67 -2.24 -8.48 -8.84
N VAL A 68 -3.41 -8.32 -9.47
CA VAL A 68 -4.50 -7.49 -8.93
C VAL A 68 -5.10 -8.12 -7.68
N ALA A 69 -5.37 -9.43 -7.69
CA ALA A 69 -5.88 -10.15 -6.51
C ALA A 69 -4.92 -10.01 -5.34
N ASP A 70 -3.61 -10.19 -5.57
CA ASP A 70 -2.60 -10.07 -4.52
C ASP A 70 -2.63 -8.70 -3.82
N ASN A 71 -2.77 -7.62 -4.59
CA ASN A 71 -2.91 -6.27 -4.05
C ASN A 71 -4.22 -6.06 -3.29
N LEU A 72 -5.33 -6.63 -3.77
CA LEU A 72 -6.65 -6.54 -3.14
C LEU A 72 -6.65 -7.27 -1.78
N ILE A 73 -6.05 -8.46 -1.72
CA ILE A 73 -5.96 -9.27 -0.49
C ILE A 73 -5.18 -8.56 0.61
N ASP A 74 -4.10 -7.86 0.25
CA ASP A 74 -3.29 -7.10 1.21
C ASP A 74 -4.12 -6.04 1.97
N TYR A 75 -5.22 -5.57 1.39
CA TYR A 75 -6.18 -4.64 2.01
C TYR A 75 -7.51 -5.30 2.41
N GLY A 76 -7.56 -6.64 2.41
CA GLY A 76 -8.74 -7.39 2.86
C GLY A 76 -9.97 -7.24 1.97
N PHE A 77 -9.79 -6.98 0.67
CA PHE A 77 -10.89 -7.06 -0.29
C PHE A 77 -11.37 -8.51 -0.43
N THR A 78 -12.67 -8.65 -0.63
CA THR A 78 -13.37 -9.91 -0.86
C THR A 78 -14.14 -9.84 -2.17
N VAL A 79 -14.62 -10.99 -2.67
CA VAL A 79 -15.48 -11.04 -3.85
C VAL A 79 -16.76 -10.23 -3.61
N GLU A 80 -17.30 -10.27 -2.39
CA GLU A 80 -18.49 -9.52 -2.00
C GLU A 80 -18.30 -8.00 -2.11
N ASP A 81 -17.11 -7.49 -1.76
CA ASP A 81 -16.77 -6.07 -1.95
C ASP A 81 -16.76 -5.69 -3.44
N LEU A 82 -16.20 -6.56 -4.27
CA LEU A 82 -16.14 -6.36 -5.72
C LEU A 82 -17.53 -6.47 -6.37
N GLU A 83 -18.39 -7.35 -5.88
CA GLU A 83 -19.79 -7.45 -6.31
C GLU A 83 -20.61 -6.20 -5.95
N LYS A 84 -20.38 -5.62 -4.75
CA LYS A 84 -21.00 -4.34 -4.36
C LYS A 84 -20.63 -3.23 -5.33
N ILE A 85 -19.37 -3.18 -5.76
CA ILE A 85 -18.88 -2.24 -6.77
C ILE A 85 -19.48 -2.53 -8.15
N ALA A 86 -19.50 -3.80 -8.55
CA ALA A 86 -20.02 -4.25 -9.85
C ALA A 86 -21.53 -3.98 -10.01
N SER A 87 -22.31 -4.07 -8.92
CA SER A 87 -23.76 -3.78 -8.95
C SER A 87 -24.10 -2.35 -9.40
N GLN A 88 -23.14 -1.43 -9.29
CA GLN A 88 -23.29 -0.02 -9.61
C GLN A 88 -22.49 0.36 -10.87
N THR A 89 -21.71 -0.57 -11.42
CA THR A 89 -20.75 -0.31 -12.49
C THR A 89 -21.14 -1.10 -13.75
N PRO A 90 -21.25 -0.45 -14.92
CA PRO A 90 -21.45 -1.15 -16.18
C PRO A 90 -20.30 -2.14 -16.41
N LYS A 91 -20.62 -3.36 -16.86
CA LYS A 91 -19.61 -4.42 -17.05
C LYS A 91 -18.41 -3.98 -17.88
N GLU A 92 -18.62 -3.15 -18.89
CA GLU A 92 -17.58 -2.58 -19.76
C GLU A 92 -16.56 -1.66 -19.05
N HIS A 93 -16.88 -1.16 -17.86
CA HIS A 93 -15.98 -0.31 -17.06
C HIS A 93 -15.30 -1.07 -15.93
N MET A 94 -15.74 -2.29 -15.62
CA MET A 94 -15.22 -3.08 -14.51
C MET A 94 -13.70 -3.34 -14.59
N PRO A 95 -13.12 -3.75 -15.73
CA PRO A 95 -11.66 -3.95 -15.81
C PRO A 95 -10.86 -2.70 -15.45
N GLY A 96 -11.26 -1.54 -16.00
CA GLY A 96 -10.58 -0.27 -15.76
C GLY A 96 -10.73 0.22 -14.33
N MET A 97 -11.88 -0.08 -13.71
CA MET A 97 -12.19 0.28 -12.35
C MET A 97 -11.34 -0.50 -11.34
N VAL A 98 -11.30 -1.83 -11.45
CA VAL A 98 -10.48 -2.66 -10.55
C VAL A 98 -9.01 -2.29 -10.70
N GLN A 99 -8.54 -2.08 -11.92
CA GLN A 99 -7.17 -1.63 -12.17
C GLN A 99 -6.85 -0.28 -11.50
N TRP A 100 -7.80 0.65 -11.51
CA TRP A 100 -7.65 1.92 -10.81
C TRP A 100 -7.58 1.74 -9.29
N ILE A 101 -8.44 0.89 -8.70
CA ILE A 101 -8.40 0.53 -7.28
C ILE A 101 -7.03 -0.05 -6.92
N SER A 102 -6.57 -1.06 -7.66
CA SER A 102 -5.27 -1.71 -7.44
C SER A 102 -4.10 -0.70 -7.50
N GLN A 103 -4.15 0.26 -8.42
CA GLN A 103 -3.15 1.32 -8.52
C GLN A 103 -3.17 2.27 -7.32
N MET A 104 -4.35 2.60 -6.79
CA MET A 104 -4.49 3.40 -5.56
C MET A 104 -3.93 2.66 -4.35
N LEU A 105 -4.28 1.38 -4.18
CA LEU A 105 -3.76 0.53 -3.09
C LEU A 105 -2.24 0.37 -3.15
N THR A 106 -1.69 0.19 -4.35
CA THR A 106 -0.24 0.16 -4.58
C THR A 106 0.42 1.47 -4.16
N THR A 107 -0.19 2.60 -4.52
CA THR A 107 0.32 3.92 -4.17
C THR A 107 0.32 4.12 -2.65
N GLU A 108 -0.76 3.76 -1.97
CA GLU A 108 -0.85 3.84 -0.51
C GLU A 108 0.20 2.96 0.17
N LYS A 109 0.38 1.72 -0.31
CA LYS A 109 1.38 0.78 0.23
C LYS A 109 2.78 1.37 0.14
N LEU A 110 3.14 1.98 -1.00
CA LEU A 110 4.43 2.64 -1.20
C LEU A 110 4.62 3.83 -0.26
N VAL A 111 3.58 4.62 0.00
CA VAL A 111 3.63 5.73 0.97
C VAL A 111 3.95 5.19 2.37
N GLY A 112 3.23 4.16 2.83
CA GLY A 112 3.48 3.54 4.13
C GLY A 112 4.88 2.93 4.25
N GLU A 113 5.39 2.29 3.19
CA GLU A 113 6.75 1.74 3.16
C GLU A 113 7.82 2.85 3.26
N ILE A 114 7.61 4.00 2.61
CA ILE A 114 8.52 5.16 2.70
C ILE A 114 8.54 5.72 4.13
N GLU A 115 7.38 5.80 4.79
CA GLU A 115 7.27 6.28 6.17
C GLU A 115 7.97 5.35 7.17
N ASP A 116 7.78 4.03 7.06
CA ASP A 116 8.47 3.04 7.90
C ASP A 116 9.98 3.10 7.70
N ALA A 117 10.44 3.10 6.44
CA ALA A 117 11.86 3.17 6.12
C ALA A 117 12.52 4.44 6.68
N SER A 118 11.85 5.59 6.54
CA SER A 118 12.33 6.88 7.06
C SER A 118 12.40 6.89 8.60
N SER A 119 11.42 6.28 9.26
CA SER A 119 11.37 6.14 10.72
C SER A 119 12.50 5.24 11.24
N ARG A 120 12.75 4.11 10.57
CA ARG A 120 13.83 3.17 10.92
C ARG A 120 15.21 3.79 10.72
N ILE A 121 15.44 4.53 9.63
CA ILE A 121 16.70 5.26 9.41
C ILE A 121 16.91 6.29 10.52
N SER A 122 15.87 7.04 10.86
CA SER A 122 15.94 8.04 11.94
C SER A 122 16.30 7.41 13.28
N ASN A 123 15.68 6.28 13.63
CA ASN A 123 15.97 5.52 14.85
C ASN A 123 17.40 4.97 14.87
N LEU A 124 17.91 4.48 13.73
CA LEU A 124 19.29 4.02 13.61
C LEU A 124 20.29 5.17 13.81
N VAL A 125 20.05 6.33 13.20
CA VAL A 125 20.89 7.53 13.35
C VAL A 125 20.90 8.00 14.81
N LEU A 126 19.75 8.01 15.48
CA LEU A 126 19.67 8.34 16.92
C LEU A 126 20.47 7.35 17.76
N SER A 127 20.33 6.06 17.49
CA SER A 127 21.06 5.00 18.21
C SER A 127 22.58 5.13 18.05
N ILE A 128 23.06 5.45 16.85
CA ILE A 128 24.48 5.71 16.58
C ILE A 128 24.96 6.95 17.33
N LYS A 129 24.18 8.05 17.34
CA LYS A 129 24.51 9.27 18.07
C LYS A 129 24.59 9.06 19.58
N SER A 130 23.66 8.30 20.16
CA SER A 130 23.70 7.92 21.57
C SER A 130 24.96 7.12 21.91
N TYR A 131 25.37 6.21 21.03
CA TYR A 131 26.60 5.44 21.19
C TYR A 131 27.86 6.34 21.12
N THR A 132 27.93 7.27 20.15
CA THR A 132 29.07 8.21 20.04
C THR A 132 29.13 9.20 21.20
N HIS A 133 28.01 9.57 21.80
CA HIS A 133 27.97 10.43 22.99
C HIS A 133 28.39 9.68 24.26
N MET A 134 28.15 8.35 24.34
CA MET A 134 28.65 7.50 25.43
C MET A 134 30.17 7.24 25.33
N ASP A 135 30.73 7.14 24.11
CA ASP A 135 32.18 7.05 23.89
C ASP A 135 32.91 8.39 24.15
N GLN A 136 32.17 9.49 24.34
CA GLN A 136 32.69 10.79 24.81
C GLN A 136 32.57 10.99 26.32
N ALA A 137 32.43 9.92 27.12
CA ALA A 137 32.65 10.01 28.56
C ALA A 137 34.06 10.59 28.82
N PRO A 138 34.22 11.64 29.64
CA PRO A 138 35.43 12.44 29.67
C PRO A 138 36.64 11.56 30.00
N GLU A 139 37.62 11.51 29.10
CA GLU A 139 38.95 10.99 29.41
C GLU A 139 39.42 11.64 30.71
N LYS A 140 39.77 10.79 31.67
CA LYS A 140 40.26 11.12 33.01
C LYS A 140 41.06 12.42 33.02
N VAL A 141 40.48 13.48 33.58
CA VAL A 141 41.22 14.71 33.88
C VAL A 141 42.32 14.34 34.87
N LYS A 142 43.59 14.66 34.55
CA LYS A 142 44.70 14.55 35.49
C LYS A 142 44.42 15.46 36.69
N THR A 143 43.94 14.88 37.79
CA THR A 143 43.93 15.55 39.09
C THR A 143 45.36 15.54 39.63
N ASP A 144 45.95 16.72 39.80
CA ASP A 144 47.23 16.89 40.50
C ASP A 144 47.02 16.59 42.00
N VAL A 145 47.74 15.60 42.51
CA VAL A 145 47.68 15.12 43.90
C VAL A 145 48.73 15.79 44.81
N HIS A 146 49.39 16.86 44.37
CA HIS A 146 50.42 17.57 45.15
C HIS A 146 49.94 18.88 45.79
N THR A 147 48.76 18.89 46.42
CA THR A 147 48.37 19.98 47.33
C THR A 147 47.89 19.41 48.65
N GLY A 148 48.82 18.86 49.43
CA GLY A 148 48.54 18.27 50.74
C GLY A 148 49.72 17.51 51.33
N LEU A 149 50.89 18.15 51.44
CA LEU A 149 51.93 17.82 52.41
C LEU A 149 52.24 19.06 53.24
#